data_AF-A0A8B6D8W6-F1
#
_entry.id   AF-A0A8B6D8W6-F1
#
_cell.length_a   1.000
_cell.length_b   1.000
_cell.length_c   1.000
_cell.angle_alpha   90.00
_cell.angle_beta   90.00
_cell.angle_gamma   90.00
#
_symmetry.space_group_name_H-M   'P 1'
#
loop_
_entity.id
_entity.type
_entity.pdbx_description
1 polymer ?
#
loop_
_entity_poly.entity_id
_entity_poly.type
_entity_poly.pdbx_seq_one_letter_code
_entity_poly.pdbx_strand_id
1 'polypeptide(L)'
;MVLRYILNGWPSKCPSEDIRPYYSRKNELCSQDGCILWGGRVIIPQPGREAMLNELHQGHPGITRMKSLARSYIWWPGMDNDLELTVVNCYSCQENRKVTSRSTVTSVGISEPSVVKNTHRLCRTIS
;
A
#
# COMPACT_ATOMS: atom_id res chain seq x y z
N MET A 1 11.06 -8.59 -11.64
CA MET A 1 12.19 -9.33 -11.04
C MET A 1 11.75 -10.25 -9.89
N VAL A 2 11.07 -9.75 -8.85
CA VAL A 2 10.59 -10.58 -7.72
C VAL A 2 9.70 -11.75 -8.15
N LEU A 3 8.76 -11.53 -9.06
CA LEU A 3 7.90 -12.59 -9.62
C LEU A 3 8.72 -13.76 -10.19
N ARG A 4 9.84 -13.47 -10.87
CA ARG A 4 10.73 -14.49 -11.43
C ARG A 4 11.35 -15.36 -10.34
N TYR A 5 11.71 -14.78 -9.19
CA TYR A 5 12.25 -15.53 -8.05
C TYR A 5 11.19 -16.38 -7.35
N ILE A 6 9.95 -15.90 -7.30
CA ILE A 6 8.83 -16.70 -6.77
C ILE A 6 8.60 -17.93 -7.66
N LEU A 7 8.63 -17.77 -8.98
CA LEU A 7 8.35 -18.84 -9.94
C LEU A 7 9.52 -19.82 -10.13
N ASN A 8 10.77 -19.34 -10.12
CA ASN A 8 11.95 -20.15 -10.47
C ASN A 8 12.86 -20.47 -9.28
N GLY A 9 12.48 -20.01 -8.08
CA GLY A 9 13.30 -20.12 -6.88
C GLY A 9 14.14 -18.88 -6.61
N TRP A 10 14.39 -18.65 -5.32
CA TRP A 10 15.20 -17.55 -4.83
C TRP A 10 16.69 -17.90 -4.87
N PRO A 11 17.57 -16.94 -5.14
CA PRO A 11 19.01 -17.15 -5.00
C PRO A 11 19.38 -17.47 -3.54
N SER A 12 20.53 -18.14 -3.34
CA SER A 12 21.02 -18.51 -2.00
C SER A 12 21.41 -17.29 -1.14
N LYS A 13 21.80 -16.20 -1.79
CA LYS A 13 22.14 -14.91 -1.17
C LYS A 13 21.21 -13.83 -1.73
N CYS A 14 20.96 -12.80 -0.92
CA CYS A 14 20.16 -11.65 -1.36
C CYS A 14 20.88 -10.93 -2.51
N PRO A 15 20.24 -10.73 -3.67
CA PRO A 15 20.91 -10.20 -4.85
C PRO A 15 21.21 -8.70 -4.76
N SER A 16 20.39 -7.94 -4.02
CA SER A 16 20.53 -6.49 -3.86
C SER A 16 19.69 -5.96 -2.69
N GLU A 17 19.95 -4.71 -2.26
CA GLU A 17 19.25 -4.08 -1.14
C GLU A 17 17.79 -3.74 -1.45
N ASP A 18 17.45 -3.40 -2.71
CA ASP A 18 16.07 -3.17 -3.14
C ASP A 18 15.21 -4.45 -3.11
N ILE A 19 15.86 -5.61 -3.25
CA ILE A 19 15.21 -6.93 -3.17
C ILE A 19 15.13 -7.43 -1.73
N ARG A 20 15.97 -6.92 -0.81
CA ARG A 20 16.07 -7.37 0.58
C ARG A 20 14.72 -7.43 1.31
N PRO A 21 13.81 -6.45 1.20
CA PRO A 21 12.50 -6.53 1.83
C PRO A 21 11.67 -7.73 1.36
N TYR A 22 11.77 -8.11 0.09
CA TYR A 22 11.07 -9.26 -0.46
C TYR A 22 11.80 -10.56 -0.11
N TYR A 23 13.13 -10.56 -0.17
CA TYR A 23 13.98 -11.70 0.17
C TYR A 23 13.77 -12.17 1.61
N SER A 24 13.65 -11.25 2.57
CA SER A 24 13.37 -11.57 3.97
C SER A 24 12.01 -12.23 4.19
N ARG A 25 11.08 -12.08 3.24
CA ARG A 25 9.71 -12.63 3.29
C ARG A 25 9.48 -13.76 2.30
N LYS A 26 10.53 -14.20 1.58
CA LYS A 26 10.45 -15.07 0.40
C LYS A 26 9.60 -16.34 0.56
N ASN A 27 9.58 -16.92 1.76
CA ASN A 27 8.84 -18.15 2.05
C ASN A 27 7.32 -17.91 2.19
N GLU A 28 6.91 -16.67 2.40
CA GLU A 28 5.51 -16.26 2.56
C GLU A 28 4.97 -15.57 1.30
N LEU A 29 5.81 -15.41 0.27
CA LEU A 29 5.44 -14.78 -0.99
C LEU A 29 4.85 -15.83 -1.94
N CYS A 30 3.70 -15.52 -2.52
CA CYS A 30 3.10 -16.31 -3.58
C CYS A 30 2.69 -15.44 -4.75
N SER A 31 2.40 -16.06 -5.90
CA SER A 31 1.87 -15.38 -7.07
C SER A 31 0.49 -15.90 -7.45
N GLN A 32 -0.44 -15.00 -7.77
CA GLN A 32 -1.78 -15.32 -8.26
C GLN A 32 -2.19 -14.31 -9.33
N ASP A 33 -2.60 -14.79 -10.51
CA ASP A 33 -3.03 -13.95 -11.65
C ASP A 33 -2.06 -12.81 -12.01
N GLY A 34 -0.76 -13.09 -11.98
CA GLY A 34 0.30 -12.10 -12.24
C GLY A 34 0.61 -11.19 -11.04
N CYS A 35 -0.16 -11.25 -9.96
CA CYS A 35 0.07 -10.49 -8.73
C CYS A 35 0.95 -11.24 -7.76
N ILE A 36 1.76 -10.50 -7.01
CA ILE A 36 2.52 -11.02 -5.88
C ILE A 36 1.73 -10.74 -4.60
N LEU A 37 1.61 -11.73 -3.73
CA LEU A 37 0.94 -11.61 -2.45
C LEU A 37 1.88 -11.93 -1.29
N TRP A 38 1.62 -11.31 -0.15
CA TRP A 38 2.24 -11.60 1.14
C TRP A 38 1.17 -11.68 2.23
N GLY A 39 0.95 -12.86 2.81
CA GLY A 39 -0.04 -13.04 3.89
C GLY A 39 -1.45 -12.57 3.52
N GLY A 40 -1.87 -12.78 2.27
CA GLY A 40 -3.17 -12.33 1.73
C GLY A 40 -3.21 -10.88 1.22
N ARG A 41 -2.12 -10.12 1.36
CA ARG A 41 -2.00 -8.73 0.90
C ARG A 41 -1.33 -8.67 -0.46
N VAL A 42 -1.81 -7.81 -1.34
CA VAL A 42 -1.20 -7.63 -2.66
C VAL A 42 0.00 -6.70 -2.57
N ILE A 43 1.12 -7.11 -3.15
CA ILE A 43 2.30 -6.28 -3.27
C ILE A 43 2.11 -5.30 -4.43
N ILE A 44 2.14 -4.01 -4.13
CA ILE A 44 1.96 -2.96 -5.14
C ILE A 44 3.31 -2.57 -5.76
N PRO A 45 3.50 -2.72 -7.08
CA PRO A 45 4.71 -2.26 -7.76
C PRO A 45 4.80 -0.74 -7.73
N GLN A 46 6.01 -0.18 -7.84
CA GLN A 46 6.26 1.26 -7.73
C GLN A 46 5.29 2.14 -8.55
N PRO A 47 4.96 1.83 -9.82
CA PRO A 47 4.06 2.68 -10.62
C PRO A 47 2.60 2.68 -10.12
N GLY A 48 2.19 1.70 -9.31
CA GLY A 48 0.84 1.63 -8.76
C GLY A 48 0.68 2.28 -7.39
N ARG A 49 1.79 2.66 -6.73
CA ARG A 49 1.77 3.16 -5.34
C ARG A 49 1.06 4.49 -5.23
N GLU A 50 1.32 5.43 -6.14
CA GLU A 50 0.69 6.76 -6.13
C GLU A 50 -0.84 6.65 -6.26
N ALA A 51 -1.33 5.81 -7.17
CA ALA A 51 -2.76 5.57 -7.32
C ALA A 51 -3.40 5.02 -6.03
N MET A 52 -2.72 4.09 -5.33
CA MET A 52 -3.18 3.57 -4.05
C MET A 52 -3.13 4.60 -2.92
N LEU A 53 -2.09 5.45 -2.89
CA LEU A 53 -2.00 6.54 -1.92
C LEU A 53 -3.16 7.53 -2.09
N ASN A 54 -3.45 7.93 -3.33
CA ASN A 54 -4.57 8.82 -3.65
C ASN A 54 -5.92 8.20 -3.26
N GLU A 55 -6.14 6.92 -3.57
CA GLU A 55 -7.35 6.19 -3.18
C GLU A 55 -7.51 6.16 -1.65
N LEU A 56 -6.45 5.79 -0.92
CA LEU A 56 -6.46 5.72 0.54
C LEU A 56 -6.60 7.10 1.20
N HIS A 57 -6.19 8.16 0.51
CA HIS A 57 -6.29 9.54 1.00
C HIS A 57 -7.63 10.20 0.67
N GLN A 58 -8.44 9.61 -0.22
CA GLN A 58 -9.71 10.18 -0.65
C GLN A 58 -10.62 10.50 0.55
N GLY A 59 -11.16 11.72 0.61
CA GLY A 59 -12.00 12.14 1.74
C GLY A 59 -11.23 12.38 3.06
N HIS A 60 -9.89 12.43 3.02
CA HIS A 60 -9.02 12.83 4.13
C HIS A 60 -9.28 12.09 5.47
N PRO A 61 -9.32 10.75 5.48
CA PRO A 61 -9.71 9.95 6.65
C PRO A 61 -8.74 10.02 7.85
N GLY A 62 -7.56 10.62 7.67
CA GLY A 62 -6.49 10.68 8.66
C GLY A 62 -5.58 9.44 8.67
N ILE A 63 -4.36 9.62 9.20
CA ILE A 63 -3.28 8.62 9.07
C ILE A 63 -3.60 7.27 9.71
N THR A 64 -4.27 7.24 10.86
CA THR A 64 -4.60 6.00 11.57
C THR A 64 -5.51 5.11 10.72
N ARG A 65 -6.56 5.70 10.12
CA ARG A 65 -7.49 4.97 9.26
C ARG A 65 -6.83 4.54 7.95
N MET A 66 -6.01 5.39 7.34
CA MET A 66 -5.22 5.05 6.15
C MET A 66 -4.32 3.83 6.38
N LYS A 67 -3.54 3.83 7.46
CA LYS A 67 -2.66 2.70 7.82
C LYS A 67 -3.44 1.43 8.10
N SER A 68 -4.53 1.52 8.86
CA SER A 68 -5.37 0.36 9.17
C SER A 68 -5.89 -0.29 7.90
N LEU A 69 -6.41 0.51 6.96
CA LEU A 69 -6.98 0.01 5.72
C LEU A 69 -5.89 -0.54 4.78
N ALA A 70 -4.79 0.19 4.60
CA ALA A 70 -3.69 -0.24 3.74
C ALA A 70 -3.10 -1.59 4.20
N ARG A 71 -2.83 -1.73 5.50
CA ARG A 71 -2.23 -2.95 6.07
C ARG A 71 -3.16 -4.16 5.99
N SER A 72 -4.46 -4.00 5.78
CA SER A 72 -5.36 -5.14 5.56
C SER A 72 -5.26 -5.72 4.14
N TYR A 73 -4.87 -4.92 3.15
CA TYR A 73 -5.05 -5.29 1.73
C TYR A 73 -3.78 -5.24 0.90
N ILE A 74 -2.86 -4.33 1.21
CA ILE A 74 -1.72 -4.01 0.35
C ILE A 74 -0.42 -3.92 1.13
N TRP A 75 0.69 -4.06 0.41
CA TRP A 75 2.00 -3.90 0.98
C TRP A 75 3.04 -3.43 -0.05
N TRP A 76 4.00 -2.62 0.41
CA TRP A 76 5.29 -2.40 -0.24
C TRP A 76 6.32 -1.91 0.79
N PRO A 77 7.62 -2.00 0.50
CA PRO A 77 8.65 -1.45 1.38
C PRO A 77 8.48 0.06 1.53
N GLY A 78 8.37 0.55 2.77
CA GLY A 78 8.18 1.97 3.07
C GLY A 78 6.72 2.47 3.08
N MET A 79 5.73 1.59 2.91
CA MET A 79 4.31 1.98 2.81
C MET A 79 3.81 2.91 3.92
N ASP A 80 4.14 2.64 5.18
CA ASP A 80 3.69 3.50 6.28
C ASP A 80 4.25 4.93 6.19
N ASN A 81 5.50 5.07 5.74
CA ASN A 81 6.15 6.37 5.53
C ASN A 81 5.48 7.12 4.37
N ASP A 82 5.18 6.44 3.27
CA ASP A 82 4.50 7.06 2.13
C ASP A 82 3.09 7.57 2.50
N LEU A 83 2.36 6.79 3.32
CA LEU A 83 1.07 7.21 3.86
C LEU A 83 1.19 8.43 4.77
N GLU A 84 2.19 8.47 5.65
CA GLU A 84 2.47 9.61 6.52
C GLU A 84 2.80 10.87 5.72
N LEU A 85 3.71 10.76 4.76
CA LEU A 85 4.08 11.87 3.88
C LEU A 85 2.88 12.40 3.09
N THR A 86 1.98 11.52 2.64
CA THR A 86 0.74 11.93 1.95
C THR A 86 -0.12 12.83 2.84
N VAL A 87 -0.30 12.47 4.12
CA VAL A 87 -1.09 13.26 5.07
C VAL A 87 -0.36 14.55 5.48
N VAL A 88 0.96 14.48 5.71
CA VAL A 88 1.79 15.63 6.09
C VAL A 88 1.79 16.71 5.01
N ASN A 89 1.88 16.30 3.74
CA ASN A 89 1.93 17.22 2.60
C ASN A 89 0.54 17.71 2.15
N CYS A 90 -0.55 17.19 2.73
CA CYS A 90 -1.90 17.59 2.36
C CYS A 90 -2.38 18.81 3.16
N TYR A 91 -2.60 19.94 2.47
CA TYR A 91 -3.08 21.18 3.07
C TYR A 91 -4.37 20.98 3.89
N SER A 92 -5.40 20.35 3.32
CA SER A 92 -6.69 20.12 3.98
C SER A 92 -6.55 19.25 5.24
N CYS A 93 -5.67 18.25 5.23
CA CYS A 93 -5.38 17.48 6.44
C CYS A 93 -4.68 18.32 7.52
N GLN A 94 -3.75 19.20 7.12
CA GLN A 94 -3.06 20.08 8.07
C GLN A 94 -3.97 21.16 8.64
N GLU A 95 -4.89 21.69 7.85
CA GLU A 95 -5.87 22.68 8.31
C GLU A 95 -6.85 22.07 9.33
N ASN A 96 -7.44 20.91 9.01
CA ASN A 96 -8.38 20.24 9.91
C ASN A 96 -7.73 19.81 11.24
N ARG A 97 -6.44 19.47 11.25
CA ARG A 97 -5.70 19.15 12.48
C ARG A 97 -5.56 20.37 13.42
N LYS A 98 -5.46 21.59 12.87
CA LYS A 98 -5.37 22.82 13.68
C LYS A 98 -6.71 23.21 14.31
N VAL A 99 -7.82 22.80 13.67
CA VAL A 99 -9.18 23.17 14.06
C VAL A 99 -9.75 22.27 15.17
N THR A 100 -9.11 21.14 15.51
CA THR A 100 -9.59 20.23 16.57
C THR A 100 -9.29 20.73 17.98
N SER A 101 -10.02 21.78 18.40
CA SER A 101 -10.49 22.00 19.78
C SER A 101 -12.02 21.90 19.90
N ARG A 102 -12.76 21.69 18.81
CA ARG A 102 -14.20 21.36 18.83
C ARG A 102 -14.54 20.32 17.75
N SER A 103 -15.18 19.25 18.19
CA SER A 103 -15.63 18.09 17.41
C SER A 103 -16.52 18.45 16.22
N THR A 104 -16.29 17.85 15.06
CA THR A 104 -17.22 17.05 14.24
C THR A 104 -16.44 16.56 13.01
N VAL A 105 -16.11 15.26 12.96
CA VAL A 105 -15.46 14.66 11.78
C VAL A 105 -16.56 14.17 10.84
N THR A 106 -16.78 14.87 9.74
CA THR A 106 -17.62 14.36 8.65
C THR A 106 -16.81 13.31 7.89
N SER A 107 -17.02 12.05 8.22
CA SER A 107 -16.44 10.90 7.53
C SER A 107 -17.23 10.62 6.25
N VAL A 108 -16.75 11.11 5.10
CA VAL A 108 -17.08 10.44 3.83
C VAL A 108 -16.21 9.19 3.77
N GLY A 109 -16.83 8.03 3.99
CA GLY A 109 -16.11 6.77 4.13
C GLY A 109 -15.54 6.31 2.80
N ILE A 110 -14.22 6.23 2.69
CA ILE A 110 -13.59 5.30 1.75
C ILE A 110 -14.14 3.92 2.07
N SER A 111 -14.89 3.36 1.13
CA SER A 111 -15.46 2.03 1.27
C SER A 111 -14.38 1.00 0.96
N GLU A 112 -14.16 0.07 1.89
CA GLU A 112 -13.30 -1.11 1.77
C GLU A 112 -13.35 -1.82 0.40
N PRO A 113 -14.51 -1.94 -0.28
CA PRO A 113 -14.60 -2.52 -1.62
C PRO A 113 -13.80 -1.81 -2.72
N SER A 114 -13.56 -0.50 -2.63
CA SER A 114 -12.86 0.27 -3.67
C SER A 114 -11.36 -0.01 -3.68
N VAL A 115 -10.75 -0.06 -2.49
CA VAL A 115 -9.34 -0.43 -2.31
C VAL A 115 -9.08 -1.82 -2.87
N VAL A 116 -9.93 -2.79 -2.55
CA VAL A 116 -9.81 -4.18 -3.05
C VAL A 116 -9.89 -4.25 -4.57
N LYS A 117 -10.87 -3.59 -5.19
CA LYS A 117 -11.05 -3.59 -6.65
C LYS A 117 -9.85 -2.95 -7.37
N ASN A 118 -9.36 -1.81 -6.88
CA ASN A 118 -8.26 -1.09 -7.49
C ASN A 118 -6.92 -1.84 -7.35
N THR A 119 -6.74 -2.56 -6.24
CA THR A 119 -5.55 -3.37 -5.97
C THR A 119 -5.29 -4.41 -7.08
N HIS A 120 -6.31 -5.18 -7.45
CA HIS A 120 -6.19 -6.19 -8.53
C HIS A 120 -6.00 -5.55 -9.91
N ARG A 121 -6.68 -4.43 -10.19
CA ARG A 121 -6.54 -3.71 -11.47
C ARG A 121 -5.13 -3.16 -11.66
N LEU A 122 -4.58 -2.49 -10.65
CA LEU A 122 -3.25 -1.86 -10.73
C LEU A 122 -2.14 -2.89 -10.87
N CYS A 123 -2.27 -4.04 -10.19
CA CYS A 123 -1.36 -5.15 -10.36
C CYS A 123 -1.28 -5.64 -11.83
N ARG A 124 -2.43 -5.82 -12.49
CA ARG A 124 -2.49 -6.39 -13.85
C ARG A 124 -2.14 -5.41 -14.96
N THR A 125 -2.25 -4.11 -14.71
CA THR A 125 -1.98 -3.07 -15.74
C THR A 125 -0.49 -2.70 -15.82
N ILE A 126 0.32 -3.13 -14.85
CA ILE A 126 1.73 -2.73 -14.67
C ILE A 126 2.67 -3.97 -14.77
N SER A 127 2.11 -5.15 -15.04
CA SER A 127 2.84 -6.42 -15.22
C SER A 127 3.31 -6.63 -16.65
#